data_AF-A0A954K0V3-F1
#
_entry.id   AF-A0A954K0V3-F1
#
_cell.length_a   1.000
_cell.length_b   1.000
_cell.length_c   1.000
_cell.angle_alpha   90.00
_cell.angle_beta   90.00
_cell.angle_gamma   90.00
#
_symmetry.space_group_name_H-M   'P 1'
#
loop_
_entity.id
_entity.type
_entity.pdbx_description
1 polymer ?
#
loop_
_entity_poly.entity_id
_entity_poly.type
_entity_poly.pdbx_seq_one_letter_code
_entity_poly.pdbx_strand_id
1 'polypeptide(L)'
;MNGISRIEELRRALSHADASAYLVEGRVIRRVIREQFGFAKLSGAIPHTESQVVAAIDVRHLAHPDELGLTTFSDLPEKCLLISQPDEGELEQWPLQELLQQVWRRLFHAQIDRELILKCQLKLKRSDIQERIAGIGQVEFDEAHFVLRSEHRLIDPDSRIEAWRELIALYCELRLFEPDLLAVWFPSLLNQPQLQALLSRDIDADEIFKRTKLYGATRPDLTPHVARD
;
A
#
# COMPACT_ATOMS: atom_id res chain seq x y z
N MET A 1 -7.61 22.35 17.10
CA MET A 1 -8.88 21.66 17.42
C MET A 1 -9.54 20.98 16.21
N ASN A 2 -9.28 21.41 14.96
CA ASN A 2 -9.90 20.80 13.77
C ASN A 2 -9.27 19.43 13.37
N GLY A 3 -7.96 19.24 13.57
CA GLY A 3 -7.25 18.02 13.17
C GLY A 3 -7.68 16.73 13.90
N ILE A 4 -7.99 16.80 15.20
CA ILE A 4 -8.46 15.64 15.98
C ILE A 4 -9.78 15.11 15.41
N SER A 5 -10.71 16.01 15.08
CA SER A 5 -12.00 15.63 14.45
C SER A 5 -11.81 14.98 13.08
N ARG A 6 -10.82 15.44 12.29
CA ARG A 6 -10.51 14.86 10.98
C ARG A 6 -9.91 13.46 11.09
N ILE A 7 -8.97 13.24 12.02
CA ILE A 7 -8.42 11.90 12.26
C ILE A 7 -9.50 10.91 12.70
N GLU A 8 -10.42 11.32 13.57
CA GLU A 8 -11.56 10.48 13.97
C GLU A 8 -12.51 10.17 12.81
N GLU A 9 -12.72 11.11 11.89
CA GLU A 9 -13.49 10.88 10.67
C GLU A 9 -12.80 9.89 9.73
N LEU A 10 -11.49 10.04 9.50
CA LEU A 10 -10.70 9.11 8.69
C LEU A 10 -10.65 7.71 9.31
N ARG A 11 -10.47 7.60 10.63
CA ARG A 11 -10.52 6.33 11.37
C ARG A 11 -11.86 5.63 11.22
N ARG A 12 -12.97 6.37 11.36
CA ARG A 12 -14.32 5.83 11.15
C ARG A 12 -14.50 5.36 9.72
N ALA A 13 -14.12 6.17 8.72
CA ALA A 13 -14.26 5.79 7.32
C ALA A 13 -13.44 4.53 6.98
N LEU A 14 -12.21 4.44 7.51
CA LEU A 14 -11.31 3.30 7.36
C LEU A 14 -11.89 2.03 8.00
N SER A 15 -12.36 2.10 9.24
CA SER A 15 -12.88 0.93 9.96
C SER A 15 -14.17 0.37 9.33
N HIS A 16 -14.97 1.23 8.66
CA HIS A 16 -16.15 0.78 7.92
C HIS A 16 -15.78 0.02 6.65
N ALA A 17 -14.65 0.35 6.00
CA ALA A 17 -14.18 -0.34 4.81
C ALA A 17 -13.48 -1.66 5.14
N ASP A 18 -12.63 -1.67 6.18
CA ASP A 18 -12.03 -2.90 6.71
C ASP A 18 -11.78 -2.77 8.23
N ALA A 19 -12.43 -3.64 9.02
CA ALA A 19 -12.30 -3.66 10.48
C ALA A 19 -10.92 -4.07 11.00
N SER A 20 -10.05 -4.62 10.15
CA SER A 20 -8.64 -4.92 10.43
C SER A 20 -7.68 -3.79 10.08
N ALA A 21 -8.18 -2.69 9.52
CA ALA A 21 -7.36 -1.54 9.15
C ALA A 21 -7.37 -0.46 10.22
N TYR A 22 -6.17 0.02 10.58
CA TYR A 22 -5.96 0.99 11.64
C TYR A 22 -5.13 2.17 11.12
N LEU A 23 -5.66 3.37 11.33
CA LEU A 23 -4.97 4.61 10.99
C LEU A 23 -3.98 4.95 12.12
N VAL A 24 -2.69 4.96 11.80
CA VAL A 24 -1.59 5.14 12.76
C VAL A 24 -0.65 6.24 12.31
N GLU A 25 0.05 6.85 13.27
CA GLU A 25 1.15 7.76 12.94
C GLU A 25 2.27 7.04 12.17
N GLY A 26 2.90 7.72 11.20
CA GLY A 26 4.01 7.14 10.42
C GLY A 26 5.20 6.67 11.27
N ARG A 27 5.36 7.16 12.51
CA ARG A 27 6.36 6.63 13.46
C ARG A 27 6.08 5.18 13.89
N VAL A 28 4.81 4.78 13.98
CA VAL A 28 4.40 3.41 14.33
C VAL A 28 4.80 2.45 13.22
N ILE A 29 4.50 2.82 11.97
CA ILE A 29 4.88 2.01 10.80
C ILE A 29 6.41 1.85 10.72
N ARG A 30 7.15 2.95 10.85
CA ARG A 30 8.62 2.91 10.85
C ARG A 30 9.18 2.02 11.96
N ARG A 31 8.57 2.04 13.15
CA ARG A 31 8.94 1.17 14.28
C ARG A 31 8.68 -0.30 13.95
N VAL A 32 7.52 -0.62 13.37
CA VAL A 32 7.19 -1.99 12.95
C VAL A 32 8.17 -2.51 11.90
N ILE A 33 8.45 -1.72 10.85
CA ILE A 33 9.37 -2.12 9.78
C ILE A 33 10.78 -2.37 10.34
N ARG A 34 11.27 -1.50 11.24
CA ARG A 34 12.59 -1.66 11.86
C ARG A 34 12.73 -2.96 12.65
N GLU A 35 11.69 -3.32 13.41
CA GLU A 35 11.73 -4.52 14.26
C GLU A 35 11.55 -5.80 13.44
N GLN A 36 10.68 -5.79 12.42
CA GLN A 36 10.45 -6.97 11.57
C GLN A 36 11.65 -7.32 10.68
N PHE A 37 12.34 -6.32 10.14
CA PHE A 37 13.37 -6.54 9.12
C PHE A 37 14.80 -6.28 9.60
N GLY A 38 14.94 -5.71 10.81
CA GLY A 38 16.22 -5.47 11.47
C GLY A 38 16.96 -4.23 10.94
N PHE A 39 17.51 -3.43 11.86
CA PHE A 39 18.24 -2.19 11.58
C PHE A 39 19.36 -2.32 10.53
N ALA A 40 20.03 -3.47 10.47
CA ALA A 40 21.19 -3.67 9.59
C ALA A 40 20.82 -3.90 8.11
N LYS A 41 19.56 -4.24 7.81
CA LYS A 41 19.08 -4.51 6.44
C LYS A 41 18.42 -3.30 5.78
N LEU A 42 18.00 -2.31 6.57
CA LEU A 42 17.37 -1.10 6.06
C LEU A 42 18.49 -0.10 5.69
N SER A 43 18.53 0.33 4.43
CA SER A 43 19.34 1.49 4.03
C SER A 43 18.86 2.74 4.80
N GLY A 44 19.54 3.89 4.67
CA GLY A 44 19.25 5.09 5.46
C GLY A 44 17.78 5.59 5.40
N ALA A 45 16.98 5.13 4.43
CA ALA A 45 15.55 5.37 4.32
C ALA A 45 14.75 4.08 4.55
N ILE A 46 13.67 4.16 5.33
CA ILE A 46 12.75 3.05 5.55
C ILE A 46 11.80 2.98 4.35
N PRO A 47 11.75 1.86 3.62
CA PRO A 47 10.89 1.74 2.46
C PRO A 47 9.44 1.49 2.87
N HIS A 48 8.49 1.74 1.95
CA HIS A 48 7.09 1.31 2.06
C HIS A 48 6.37 1.77 3.36
N THR A 49 6.48 3.06 3.71
CA THR A 49 5.99 3.59 4.99
C THR A 49 4.51 3.97 5.00
N GLU A 50 3.83 3.84 3.87
CA GLU A 50 2.44 4.25 3.69
C GLU A 50 1.46 3.20 4.23
N SER A 51 1.83 1.92 4.17
CA SER A 51 1.05 0.84 4.77
C SER A 51 1.88 -0.40 5.10
N GLN A 52 1.41 -1.22 6.05
CA GLN A 52 2.04 -2.48 6.42
C GLN A 52 1.02 -3.55 6.81
N VAL A 53 1.27 -4.81 6.44
CA VAL A 53 0.51 -5.99 6.88
C VAL A 53 1.24 -6.63 8.06
N VAL A 54 0.62 -6.62 9.24
CA VAL A 54 1.30 -6.94 10.51
C VAL A 54 0.51 -7.99 11.28
N ALA A 55 1.19 -8.99 11.85
CA ALA A 55 0.53 -9.96 12.70
C ALA A 55 0.06 -9.32 14.02
N ALA A 56 -1.07 -9.77 14.57
CA ALA A 56 -1.62 -9.24 15.82
C ALA A 56 -0.61 -9.30 16.97
N ILE A 57 0.22 -10.35 16.99
CA ILE A 57 1.27 -10.53 17.99
C ILE A 57 2.28 -9.39 17.92
N ASP A 58 2.74 -9.01 16.73
CA ASP A 58 3.70 -7.93 16.53
C ASP A 58 3.07 -6.58 16.87
N VAL A 59 1.80 -6.35 16.50
CA VAL A 59 1.08 -5.12 16.88
C VAL A 59 1.07 -4.95 18.40
N ARG A 60 0.79 -6.03 19.16
CA ARG A 60 0.78 -5.99 20.63
C ARG A 60 2.16 -5.72 21.24
N HIS A 61 3.23 -6.16 20.58
CA HIS A 61 4.59 -5.95 21.05
C HIS A 61 5.14 -4.57 20.68
N LEU A 62 4.70 -4.02 19.55
CA LEU A 62 5.32 -2.88 18.89
C LEU A 62 4.46 -1.62 18.91
N ALA A 63 3.24 -1.65 19.46
CA ALA A 63 2.37 -0.49 19.54
C ALA A 63 1.51 -0.49 20.80
N HIS A 64 0.98 0.67 21.14
CA HIS A 64 -0.03 0.85 22.17
C HIS A 64 -1.44 0.97 21.55
N PRO A 65 -2.52 0.59 22.27
CA PRO A 65 -3.89 0.65 21.74
C PRO A 65 -4.28 2.05 21.24
N ASP A 66 -3.91 3.09 21.96
CA ASP A 66 -4.20 4.49 21.63
C ASP A 66 -3.57 4.95 20.31
N GLU A 67 -2.37 4.44 19.97
CA GLU A 67 -1.72 4.68 18.68
C GLU A 67 -2.56 4.15 17.50
N LEU A 68 -3.39 3.11 17.72
CA LEU A 68 -4.34 2.57 16.74
C LEU A 68 -5.75 3.19 16.86
N GLY A 69 -5.97 4.10 17.81
CA GLY A 69 -7.30 4.64 18.13
C GLY A 69 -8.20 3.67 18.89
N LEU A 70 -7.61 2.70 19.59
CA LEU A 70 -8.30 1.69 20.38
C LEU A 70 -8.13 1.96 21.88
N THR A 71 -9.06 1.44 22.68
CA THR A 71 -8.93 1.43 24.15
C THR A 71 -8.14 0.22 24.64
N THR A 72 -8.29 -0.92 23.96
CA THR A 72 -7.63 -2.19 24.28
C THR A 72 -7.35 -2.99 23.01
N PHE A 73 -6.50 -4.01 23.11
CA PHE A 73 -6.24 -4.95 22.01
C PHE A 73 -7.08 -6.23 22.07
N SER A 74 -8.19 -6.27 22.81
CA SER A 74 -8.94 -7.51 23.04
C SER A 74 -9.42 -8.17 21.74
N ASP A 75 -9.83 -7.36 20.76
CA ASP A 75 -10.46 -7.82 19.51
C ASP A 75 -9.59 -7.60 18.27
N LEU A 76 -8.25 -7.60 18.41
CA LEU A 76 -7.36 -7.48 17.25
C LEU A 76 -7.49 -8.69 16.31
N PRO A 77 -7.75 -8.48 15.01
CA PRO A 77 -7.70 -9.53 14.00
C PRO A 77 -6.30 -10.13 13.87
N GLU A 78 -6.21 -11.39 13.43
CA GLU A 78 -4.93 -12.13 13.29
C GLU A 78 -3.87 -11.36 12.47
N LYS A 79 -4.32 -10.71 11.39
CA LYS A 79 -3.52 -9.79 10.58
C LYS A 79 -4.18 -8.42 10.56
N CYS A 80 -3.42 -7.41 10.95
CA CYS A 80 -3.81 -5.99 10.95
C CYS A 80 -3.19 -5.30 9.74
N LEU A 81 -3.92 -4.33 9.17
CA LEU A 81 -3.41 -3.39 8.19
C LEU A 81 -3.11 -2.07 8.89
N LEU A 82 -1.84 -1.71 9.03
CA LEU A 82 -1.45 -0.41 9.54
C LEU A 82 -1.38 0.56 8.37
N ILE A 83 -2.19 1.61 8.41
CA ILE A 83 -2.27 2.63 7.36
C ILE A 83 -1.70 3.94 7.92
N SER A 84 -0.73 4.53 7.23
CA SER A 84 -0.15 5.79 7.68
C SER A 84 -1.21 6.87 7.61
N GLN A 85 -1.37 7.61 8.69
CA GLN A 85 -2.22 8.80 8.70
C GLN A 85 -1.58 9.93 7.89
N PRO A 86 -2.38 10.86 7.35
CA PRO A 86 -1.87 12.09 6.77
C PRO A 86 -1.06 12.89 7.79
N ASP A 87 -0.01 13.58 7.35
CA ASP A 87 0.81 14.40 8.23
C ASP A 87 0.09 15.69 8.69
N GLU A 88 0.70 16.43 9.62
CA GLU A 88 0.08 17.64 10.17
C GLU A 88 -0.20 18.70 9.09
N GLY A 89 0.68 18.85 8.10
CA GLY A 89 0.51 19.79 7.01
C GLY A 89 -0.66 19.41 6.10
N GLU A 90 -0.76 18.13 5.73
CA GLU A 90 -1.88 17.58 4.96
C GLU A 90 -3.20 17.76 5.72
N LEU A 91 -3.23 17.42 7.02
CA LEU A 91 -4.43 17.54 7.86
C LEU A 91 -4.93 18.98 8.00
N GLU A 92 -4.02 19.96 7.96
CA GLU A 92 -4.35 21.39 8.05
C GLU A 92 -4.79 21.97 6.71
N GLN A 93 -4.13 21.58 5.62
CA GLN A 93 -4.26 22.25 4.33
C GLN A 93 -5.24 21.56 3.39
N TRP A 94 -5.27 20.22 3.39
CA TRP A 94 -6.01 19.50 2.38
C TRP A 94 -7.51 19.45 2.70
N PRO A 95 -8.40 19.54 1.71
CA PRO A 95 -9.80 19.20 1.87
C PRO A 95 -9.98 17.77 2.39
N LEU A 96 -11.02 17.54 3.20
CA LEU A 96 -11.32 16.20 3.74
C LEU A 96 -11.43 15.13 2.65
N GLN A 97 -11.95 15.50 1.47
CA GLN A 97 -12.09 14.56 0.36
C GLN A 97 -10.73 14.09 -0.18
N GLU A 98 -9.72 14.96 -0.22
CA GLU A 98 -8.36 14.57 -0.62
C GLU A 98 -7.73 13.66 0.43
N LEU A 99 -7.93 13.95 1.72
CA LEU A 99 -7.49 13.07 2.81
C LEU A 99 -8.15 11.69 2.74
N LEU A 100 -9.46 11.63 2.47
CA LEU A 100 -10.18 10.37 2.27
C LEU A 100 -9.65 9.58 1.07
N GLN A 101 -9.38 10.25 -0.05
CA GLN A 101 -8.81 9.60 -1.23
C GLN A 101 -7.39 9.08 -0.97
N GLN A 102 -6.57 9.84 -0.24
CA GLN A 102 -5.22 9.42 0.13
C GLN A 102 -5.25 8.19 1.05
N VAL A 103 -6.08 8.19 2.10
CA VAL A 103 -6.22 7.03 2.98
C VAL A 103 -6.82 5.84 2.25
N TRP A 104 -7.77 6.06 1.33
CA TRP A 104 -8.34 5.00 0.49
C TRP A 104 -7.26 4.35 -0.37
N ARG A 105 -6.43 5.14 -1.05
CA ARG A 105 -5.31 4.67 -1.85
C ARG A 105 -4.36 3.79 -1.02
N ARG A 106 -3.98 4.24 0.17
CA ARG A 106 -3.10 3.47 1.09
C ARG A 106 -3.76 2.15 1.55
N LEU A 107 -5.06 2.17 1.87
CA LEU A 107 -5.82 0.95 2.20
C LEU A 107 -5.87 -0.02 1.02
N PHE A 108 -6.14 0.49 -0.19
CA PHE A 108 -6.19 -0.28 -1.41
C PHE A 108 -4.86 -1.02 -1.66
N HIS A 109 -3.74 -0.33 -1.51
CA HIS A 109 -2.41 -0.92 -1.60
C HIS A 109 -2.21 -2.04 -0.58
N ALA A 110 -2.47 -1.75 0.70
CA ALA A 110 -2.31 -2.70 1.81
C ALA A 110 -3.13 -3.99 1.63
N GLN A 111 -4.27 -3.89 0.94
CA GLN A 111 -5.13 -5.02 0.64
C GLN A 111 -4.56 -5.93 -0.44
N ILE A 112 -3.97 -5.33 -1.50
CA ILE A 112 -3.23 -6.09 -2.50
C ILE A 112 -2.06 -6.81 -1.83
N ASP A 113 -1.30 -6.12 -0.99
CA ASP A 113 -0.21 -6.74 -0.23
C ASP A 113 -0.67 -7.93 0.60
N ARG A 114 -1.76 -7.75 1.37
CA ARG A 114 -2.31 -8.82 2.20
C ARG A 114 -2.69 -10.05 1.37
N GLU A 115 -3.35 -9.85 0.24
CA GLU A 115 -3.74 -10.94 -0.64
C GLU A 115 -2.53 -11.62 -1.31
N LEU A 116 -1.55 -10.84 -1.78
CA LEU A 116 -0.34 -11.37 -2.41
C LEU A 116 0.54 -12.13 -1.42
N ILE A 117 0.71 -11.60 -0.21
CA ILE A 117 1.43 -12.29 0.87
C ILE A 117 0.78 -13.64 1.15
N LEU A 118 -0.55 -13.67 1.31
CA LEU A 118 -1.28 -14.91 1.54
C LEU A 118 -1.16 -15.89 0.35
N LYS A 119 -1.26 -15.39 -0.89
CA LYS A 119 -1.08 -16.21 -2.08
C LYS A 119 0.32 -16.79 -2.18
N CYS A 120 1.37 -16.01 -1.95
CA CYS A 120 2.76 -16.48 -1.89
C CYS A 120 3.00 -17.50 -0.78
N GLN A 121 2.32 -17.37 0.35
CA GLN A 121 2.43 -18.33 1.46
C GLN A 121 1.77 -19.68 1.13
N LEU A 122 0.66 -19.68 0.39
CA LEU A 122 -0.20 -20.88 0.26
C LEU A 122 -0.18 -21.53 -1.14
N LYS A 123 -0.03 -20.74 -2.20
CA LYS A 123 -0.35 -21.17 -3.57
C LYS A 123 0.70 -20.81 -4.60
N LEU A 124 1.33 -19.64 -4.45
CA LEU A 124 2.17 -19.06 -5.47
C LEU A 124 3.65 -19.35 -5.18
N LYS A 125 4.29 -20.13 -6.06
CA LYS A 125 5.68 -20.53 -5.95
C LYS A 125 6.60 -19.57 -6.71
N ARG A 126 7.91 -19.67 -6.42
CA ARG A 126 8.95 -18.91 -7.12
C ARG A 126 8.95 -19.14 -8.63
N SER A 127 8.69 -20.37 -9.08
CA SER A 127 8.61 -20.73 -10.50
C SER A 127 7.48 -20.00 -11.21
N ASP A 128 6.33 -19.84 -10.55
CA ASP A 128 5.16 -19.20 -11.13
C ASP A 128 5.41 -17.70 -11.32
N ILE A 129 6.11 -17.08 -10.36
CA ILE A 129 6.56 -15.69 -10.46
C ILE A 129 7.55 -15.53 -11.61
N GLN A 130 8.51 -16.45 -11.76
CA GLN A 130 9.46 -16.41 -12.88
C GLN A 130 8.76 -16.55 -14.24
N GLU A 131 7.76 -17.45 -14.35
CA GLU A 131 6.93 -17.58 -15.56
C GLU A 131 6.22 -16.27 -15.89
N ARG A 132 5.65 -15.59 -14.90
CA ARG A 132 4.94 -14.33 -15.12
C ARG A 132 5.85 -13.18 -15.48
N ILE A 133 7.02 -13.10 -14.85
CA ILE A 133 8.06 -12.14 -15.23
C ILE A 133 8.47 -12.39 -16.70
N ALA A 134 8.66 -13.64 -17.10
CA ALA A 134 8.93 -13.97 -18.50
C ALA A 134 7.77 -13.59 -19.43
N GLY A 135 6.52 -13.64 -18.95
CA GLY A 135 5.33 -13.22 -19.70
C GLY A 135 5.20 -11.70 -19.88
N ILE A 136 5.68 -10.89 -18.93
CA ILE A 136 5.77 -9.42 -19.09
C ILE A 136 6.97 -9.06 -19.98
N GLY A 137 8.07 -9.80 -19.85
CA GLY A 137 9.35 -9.49 -20.46
C GLY A 137 10.41 -9.19 -19.38
N GLN A 138 11.61 -9.77 -19.55
CA GLN A 138 12.68 -9.62 -18.55
C GLN A 138 13.17 -8.17 -18.48
N VAL A 139 13.30 -7.49 -19.61
CA VAL A 139 13.80 -6.11 -19.68
C VAL A 139 12.82 -5.17 -18.98
N GLU A 140 11.54 -5.30 -19.30
CA GLU A 140 10.46 -4.49 -18.75
C GLU A 140 10.32 -4.69 -17.23
N PHE A 141 10.45 -5.94 -16.76
CA PHE A 141 10.43 -6.22 -15.33
C PHE A 141 11.69 -5.69 -14.63
N ASP A 142 12.88 -5.85 -15.23
CA ASP A 142 14.13 -5.37 -14.63
C ASP A 142 14.14 -3.84 -14.51
N GLU A 143 13.57 -3.12 -15.47
CA GLU A 143 13.33 -1.68 -15.39
C GLU A 143 12.36 -1.32 -14.26
N ALA A 144 11.22 -2.02 -14.16
CA ALA A 144 10.27 -1.80 -13.07
C ALA A 144 10.90 -2.09 -11.70
N HIS A 145 11.68 -3.17 -11.58
CA HIS A 145 12.43 -3.50 -10.36
C HIS A 145 13.45 -2.40 -10.03
N PHE A 146 14.16 -1.86 -11.03
CA PHE A 146 15.08 -0.74 -10.84
C PHE A 146 14.38 0.51 -10.31
N VAL A 147 13.20 0.86 -10.85
CA VAL A 147 12.39 2.00 -10.36
C VAL A 147 11.98 1.78 -8.91
N LEU A 148 11.39 0.63 -8.58
CA LEU A 148 10.96 0.31 -7.21
C LEU A 148 12.12 0.35 -6.21
N ARG A 149 13.30 -0.10 -6.62
CA ARG A 149 14.51 -0.01 -5.81
C ARG A 149 14.96 1.44 -5.60
N SER A 150 14.96 2.26 -6.67
CA SER A 150 15.41 3.65 -6.63
C SER A 150 14.49 4.52 -5.79
N GLU A 151 13.19 4.25 -5.85
CA GLU A 151 12.14 4.93 -5.07
C GLU A 151 11.98 4.34 -3.66
N HIS A 152 12.92 3.50 -3.22
CA HIS A 152 12.93 2.89 -1.88
C HIS A 152 11.58 2.23 -1.53
N ARG A 153 11.03 1.42 -2.44
CA ARG A 153 9.78 0.69 -2.22
C ARG A 153 9.98 -0.74 -1.75
N LEU A 154 11.22 -1.24 -1.76
CA LEU A 154 11.56 -2.62 -1.42
C LEU A 154 12.38 -2.71 -0.13
N ILE A 155 11.98 -3.60 0.77
CA ILE A 155 12.71 -3.98 2.00
C ILE A 155 13.95 -4.79 1.66
N ASP A 156 13.82 -5.78 0.77
CA ASP A 156 14.93 -6.51 0.17
C ASP A 156 15.08 -6.07 -1.30
N PRO A 157 15.96 -5.10 -1.60
CA PRO A 157 16.10 -4.53 -2.94
C PRO A 157 16.45 -5.54 -4.03
N ASP A 158 17.00 -6.71 -3.69
CA ASP A 158 17.38 -7.74 -4.65
C ASP A 158 16.30 -8.84 -4.78
N SER A 159 15.25 -8.80 -3.96
CA SER A 159 14.16 -9.77 -3.99
C SER A 159 13.21 -9.52 -5.17
N ARG A 160 13.35 -10.33 -6.23
CA ARG A 160 12.40 -10.32 -7.37
C ARG A 160 10.96 -10.69 -6.96
N ILE A 161 10.79 -11.46 -5.89
CA ILE A 161 9.46 -11.82 -5.37
C ILE A 161 8.80 -10.60 -4.74
N GLU A 162 9.57 -9.82 -3.98
CA GLU A 162 9.07 -8.58 -3.40
C GLU A 162 8.77 -7.57 -4.49
N ALA A 163 9.70 -7.36 -5.42
CA ALA A 163 9.51 -6.48 -6.56
C ALA A 163 8.29 -6.88 -7.42
N TRP A 164 8.02 -8.17 -7.61
CA TRP A 164 6.82 -8.63 -8.30
C TRP A 164 5.53 -8.20 -7.59
N ARG A 165 5.47 -8.33 -6.26
CA ARG A 165 4.27 -7.97 -5.49
C ARG A 165 4.06 -6.46 -5.48
N GLU A 166 5.13 -5.72 -5.20
CA GLU A 166 5.12 -4.26 -5.17
C GLU A 166 4.75 -3.69 -6.54
N LEU A 167 5.26 -4.30 -7.63
CA LEU A 167 4.87 -3.92 -8.99
C LEU A 167 3.36 -4.08 -9.20
N ILE A 168 2.76 -5.21 -8.80
CA ILE A 168 1.31 -5.41 -8.92
C ILE A 168 0.56 -4.33 -8.14
N ALA A 169 0.93 -4.13 -6.87
CA ALA A 169 0.26 -3.21 -5.96
C ALA A 169 0.33 -1.77 -6.49
N LEU A 170 1.54 -1.29 -6.80
CA LEU A 170 1.76 0.07 -7.28
C LEU A 170 1.18 0.30 -8.68
N TYR A 171 1.32 -0.65 -9.62
CA TYR A 171 0.73 -0.50 -10.95
C TYR A 171 -0.80 -0.36 -10.86
N CYS A 172 -1.44 -1.21 -10.06
CA CYS A 172 -2.90 -1.17 -9.87
C CYS A 172 -3.33 0.10 -9.14
N GLU A 173 -2.56 0.56 -8.16
CA GLU A 173 -2.79 1.81 -7.45
C GLU A 173 -2.72 3.01 -8.42
N LEU A 174 -1.62 3.17 -9.14
CA LEU A 174 -1.45 4.26 -10.10
C LEU A 174 -2.54 4.22 -11.17
N ARG A 175 -2.86 3.06 -11.73
CA ARG A 175 -3.93 2.91 -12.74
C ARG A 175 -5.29 3.44 -12.27
N LEU A 176 -5.61 3.29 -10.99
CA LEU A 176 -6.93 3.62 -10.43
C LEU A 176 -7.00 5.00 -9.76
N PHE A 177 -5.88 5.49 -9.24
CA PHE A 177 -5.82 6.75 -8.48
C PHE A 177 -5.04 7.85 -9.19
N GLU A 178 -3.96 7.53 -9.91
CA GLU A 178 -3.01 8.49 -10.52
C GLU A 178 -2.48 7.97 -11.88
N PRO A 179 -3.36 7.80 -12.89
CA PRO A 179 -3.00 7.11 -14.13
C PRO A 179 -1.97 7.86 -14.97
N ASP A 180 -1.84 9.17 -14.80
CA ASP A 180 -0.83 10.00 -15.44
C ASP A 180 0.59 9.68 -14.96
N LEU A 181 0.74 9.20 -13.72
CA LEU A 181 2.03 8.78 -13.17
C LEU A 181 2.49 7.40 -13.69
N LEU A 182 1.62 6.59 -14.29
CA LEU A 182 2.02 5.29 -14.86
C LEU A 182 3.14 5.43 -15.90
N ALA A 183 3.06 6.45 -16.76
CA ALA A 183 4.07 6.71 -17.77
C ALA A 183 5.41 7.18 -17.19
N VAL A 184 5.35 7.81 -16.01
CA VAL A 184 6.53 8.31 -15.28
C VAL A 184 7.24 7.16 -14.58
N TRP A 185 6.48 6.30 -13.89
CA TRP A 185 7.01 5.18 -13.11
C TRP A 185 7.39 3.98 -13.97
N PHE A 186 6.55 3.62 -14.94
CA PHE A 186 6.69 2.37 -15.69
C PHE A 186 6.47 2.57 -17.21
N PRO A 187 7.30 3.39 -17.87
CA PRO A 187 7.12 3.72 -19.29
C PRO A 187 7.14 2.48 -20.21
N SER A 188 8.01 1.50 -19.92
CA SER A 188 8.11 0.27 -20.75
C SER A 188 6.92 -0.67 -20.59
N LEU A 189 6.22 -0.61 -19.45
CA LEU A 189 5.05 -1.43 -19.18
C LEU A 189 3.78 -0.95 -19.90
N LEU A 190 3.74 0.32 -20.33
CA LEU A 190 2.59 0.85 -21.08
C LEU A 190 2.40 0.17 -22.45
N ASN A 191 3.48 -0.36 -23.02
CA ASN A 191 3.44 -1.04 -24.32
C ASN A 191 3.21 -2.55 -24.21
N GLN A 192 2.91 -3.06 -23.00
CA GLN A 192 2.72 -4.49 -22.75
C GLN A 192 1.23 -4.87 -22.70
N PRO A 193 0.61 -5.29 -23.82
CA PRO A 193 -0.83 -5.53 -23.87
C PRO A 193 -1.28 -6.71 -23.00
N GLN A 194 -0.37 -7.63 -22.65
CA GLN A 194 -0.68 -8.76 -21.77
C GLN A 194 -0.59 -8.42 -20.28
N LEU A 195 -0.04 -7.26 -19.91
CA LEU A 195 0.24 -6.92 -18.52
C LEU A 195 -1.01 -7.02 -17.65
N GLN A 196 -2.10 -6.34 -18.02
CA GLN A 196 -3.36 -6.37 -17.26
C GLN A 196 -3.91 -7.80 -17.12
N ALA A 197 -3.79 -8.62 -18.17
CA ALA A 197 -4.22 -10.01 -18.15
C ALA A 197 -3.33 -10.91 -17.27
N LEU A 198 -2.04 -10.58 -17.13
CA LEU A 198 -1.12 -11.28 -16.24
C LEU A 198 -1.36 -10.91 -14.79
N LEU A 199 -1.49 -9.61 -14.47
CA LEU A 199 -1.75 -9.14 -13.10
C LEU A 199 -3.10 -9.64 -12.59
N SER A 200 -4.12 -9.75 -13.45
CA SER A 200 -5.44 -10.27 -13.07
C SER A 200 -5.46 -11.77 -12.73
N ARG A 201 -4.41 -12.53 -13.09
CA ARG A 201 -4.22 -13.91 -12.60
C ARG A 201 -3.93 -13.94 -11.10
N ASP A 202 -3.37 -12.87 -10.58
CA ASP A 202 -2.99 -12.74 -9.18
C ASP A 202 -4.00 -11.97 -8.36
N ILE A 203 -4.54 -10.86 -8.83
CA ILE A 203 -5.42 -10.02 -8.04
C ILE A 203 -6.59 -9.51 -8.88
N ASP A 204 -7.78 -9.48 -8.27
CA ASP A 204 -8.91 -8.72 -8.82
C ASP A 204 -8.87 -7.30 -8.25
N ALA A 205 -8.06 -6.44 -8.89
CA ALA A 205 -7.84 -5.08 -8.41
C ALA A 205 -9.14 -4.24 -8.44
N ASP A 206 -10.05 -4.51 -9.38
CA ASP A 206 -11.28 -3.74 -9.49
C ASP A 206 -12.29 -4.13 -8.40
N GLU A 207 -12.30 -5.39 -7.96
CA GLU A 207 -13.05 -5.85 -6.77
C GLU A 207 -12.47 -5.22 -5.49
N ILE A 208 -11.15 -5.28 -5.31
CA ILE A 208 -10.46 -4.68 -4.16
C ILE A 208 -10.76 -3.17 -4.11
N PHE A 209 -10.71 -2.48 -5.24
CA PHE A 209 -11.00 -1.05 -5.33
C PHE A 209 -12.43 -0.73 -4.87
N LYS A 210 -13.42 -1.54 -5.31
CA LYS A 210 -14.82 -1.34 -4.90
C LYS A 210 -15.02 -1.57 -3.41
N ARG A 211 -14.50 -2.66 -2.85
CA ARG A 211 -14.71 -3.01 -1.44
C ARG A 211 -13.93 -2.12 -0.47
N THR A 212 -12.81 -1.56 -0.90
CA THR A 212 -11.96 -0.67 -0.07
C THR A 212 -12.41 0.78 -0.08
N LYS A 213 -13.42 1.13 -0.89
CA LYS A 213 -13.92 2.50 -0.96
C LYS A 213 -14.36 2.99 0.41
N LEU A 214 -13.70 4.05 0.88
CA LEU A 214 -14.02 4.64 2.18
C LEU A 214 -15.41 5.29 2.18
N TYR A 215 -16.11 5.16 3.30
CA TYR A 215 -17.38 5.86 3.50
C TYR A 215 -17.20 7.37 3.35
N GLY A 216 -18.05 8.02 2.56
CA GLY A 216 -17.97 9.46 2.30
C GLY A 216 -16.96 9.88 1.23
N ALA A 217 -16.11 8.97 0.71
CA ALA A 217 -15.18 9.28 -0.37
C ALA A 217 -15.90 9.40 -1.72
N THR A 218 -15.56 10.45 -2.47
CA THR A 218 -15.93 10.59 -3.88
C THR A 218 -15.06 9.69 -4.77
N ARG A 219 -15.28 9.71 -6.09
CA ARG A 219 -14.36 9.01 -7.02
C ARG A 219 -12.99 9.69 -6.96
N PRO A 220 -11.88 8.95 -7.17
CA PRO A 220 -10.56 9.55 -7.26
C PRO A 220 -10.58 10.67 -8.29
N ASP A 221 -10.00 11.81 -7.93
CA ASP A 221 -9.76 12.85 -8.92
C ASP A 221 -8.60 12.40 -9.82
N LEU A 222 -8.86 12.29 -11.12
CA LEU A 222 -7.90 11.84 -12.13
C LEU A 222 -7.30 13.01 -12.93
N THR A 223 -7.49 14.24 -12.44
CA THR A 223 -6.87 15.43 -13.03
C THR A 223 -5.34 15.30 -12.94
N PRO A 224 -4.60 15.44 -14.06
CA PRO A 224 -3.15 15.21 -14.07
C PRO A 224 -2.41 16.10 -13.05
N HIS A 225 -1.36 15.56 -12.42
CA HIS A 225 -0.58 16.27 -11.40
C HIS A 225 0.04 17.57 -11.93
N VAL A 226 0.43 17.62 -13.21
CA VAL A 226 0.95 18.84 -13.87
C VAL A 226 -0.06 20.00 -13.91
N ALA A 227 -1.35 19.72 -13.70
CA ALA A 227 -2.42 20.72 -13.66
C ALA A 227 -2.91 21.04 -12.23
N ARG A 228 -2.30 20.45 -11.19
CA ARG A 228 -2.64 20.66 -9.78
C ARG A 228 -1.71 21.64 -9.05
N ASP A 229 -0.57 21.95 -9.65
CA ASP A 229 0.38 23.01 -9.23
C ASP A 229 0.08 24.35 -9.92
#